data_AF-A0A1S9CNG2-F1
#
_entry.id   AF-A0A1S9CNG2-F1
#
_cell.length_a   1.000
_cell.length_b   1.000
_cell.length_c   1.000
_cell.angle_alpha   90.00
_cell.angle_beta   90.00
_cell.angle_gamma   90.00
#
_symmetry.space_group_name_H-M   'P 1'
#
loop_
_entity.id
_entity.type
_entity.pdbx_description
1 polymer ?
#
loop_
_entity_poly.entity_id
_entity_poly.type
_entity_poly.pdbx_seq_one_letter_code
_entity_poly.pdbx_strand_id
1 'polypeptide(L)' 'MYQEKDFIKEFYKPKDVAQLLGVNVRTVQNYDKEGILCFERSEKNRRLIKKQELLKYLDSKHMLYKTSVTQKTA' A
#
# COMPACT_ATOMS: atom_id res chain seq x y z
N MET A 1 2.44 -8.73 9.53
CA MET A 1 3.60 -8.29 8.74
C MET A 1 3.42 -8.86 7.33
N TYR A 2 3.63 -8.06 6.28
CA TYR A 2 3.35 -8.44 4.88
C TYR A 2 4.65 -8.57 4.08
N GLN A 3 4.72 -9.58 3.19
CA GLN A 3 5.78 -9.74 2.19
C GLN A 3 5.31 -9.18 0.84
N GLU A 4 6.23 -8.68 0.01
CA GLU A 4 5.88 -8.19 -1.35
C GLU A 4 5.25 -9.27 -2.24
N LYS A 5 5.52 -10.54 -1.91
CA LYS A 5 5.00 -11.74 -2.57
C LYS A 5 3.50 -11.94 -2.33
N ASP A 6 2.99 -11.42 -1.21
CA ASP A 6 1.55 -11.49 -0.88
C ASP A 6 0.71 -10.59 -1.80
N PHE A 7 1.36 -9.63 -2.47
CA PHE A 7 0.71 -8.70 -3.38
C PHE A 7 0.75 -9.20 -4.83
N ILE A 8 -0.23 -10.02 -5.20
CA ILE A 8 -0.30 -10.61 -6.56
C ILE A 8 -0.88 -9.63 -7.59
N LYS A 9 -1.73 -8.69 -7.17
CA LYS A 9 -2.43 -7.77 -8.09
C LYS A 9 -1.55 -6.56 -8.40
N GLU A 10 -1.65 -6.04 -9.62
CA GLU A 10 -0.99 -4.78 -9.99
C GLU A 10 -1.70 -3.56 -9.43
N PHE A 11 -3.03 -3.65 -9.28
CA PHE A 11 -3.87 -2.55 -8.78
C PHE A 11 -4.74 -3.01 -7.62
N TYR A 12 -4.84 -2.15 -6.61
CA TYR A 12 -5.65 -2.37 -5.42
C TYR A 12 -6.72 -1.31 -5.29
N LYS A 13 -7.91 -1.71 -4.81
CA LYS A 13 -8.98 -0.79 -4.50
C LYS A 13 -8.79 -0.23 -3.08
N PRO A 14 -9.35 0.95 -2.76
CA PRO A 14 -9.32 1.50 -1.41
C PRO A 14 -9.84 0.53 -0.34
N LYS A 15 -10.81 -0.32 -0.69
CA LYS A 15 -11.33 -1.36 0.21
C LYS A 15 -10.27 -2.42 0.54
N ASP A 16 -9.52 -2.88 -0.44
CA ASP A 16 -8.47 -3.87 -0.26
C ASP A 16 -7.33 -3.29 0.62
N VAL A 17 -6.94 -2.04 0.34
CA VAL A 17 -5.94 -1.30 1.10
C VAL A 17 -6.39 -1.07 2.56
N ALA A 18 -7.65 -0.74 2.76
CA ALA A 18 -8.22 -0.54 4.09
C ALA A 18 -8.15 -1.82 4.93
N GLN A 19 -8.50 -2.96 4.32
CA GLN A 19 -8.43 -4.27 4.97
C GLN A 19 -6.98 -4.67 5.30
N LEU A 20 -6.04 -4.36 4.42
CA LEU A 20 -4.61 -4.60 4.62
C LEU A 20 -4.04 -3.76 5.77
N LEU A 21 -4.41 -2.47 5.84
CA LEU A 21 -3.92 -1.56 6.87
C LEU A 21 -4.70 -1.69 8.20
N GLY A 22 -5.80 -2.46 8.23
CA GLY A 22 -6.70 -2.54 9.38
C GLY A 22 -7.42 -1.23 9.69
N VAL A 23 -7.59 -0.36 8.69
CA VAL A 23 -8.24 0.95 8.85
C VAL A 23 -9.57 0.99 8.10
N ASN A 24 -10.35 2.04 8.32
CA ASN A 24 -11.58 2.24 7.57
C ASN A 24 -11.28 2.72 6.13
N VAL A 25 -12.13 2.35 5.17
CA VAL A 25 -12.07 2.83 3.78
C VAL A 25 -12.08 4.36 3.73
N ARG A 26 -12.81 5.01 4.64
CA ARG A 26 -12.82 6.48 4.75
C ARG A 26 -11.44 7.05 5.09
N THR A 27 -10.67 6.39 5.95
CA THR A 27 -9.30 6.78 6.28
C THR A 27 -8.41 6.70 5.04
N VAL A 28 -8.52 5.63 4.26
CA VAL A 28 -7.78 5.48 2.99
C VAL A 28 -8.17 6.57 1.98
N GLN A 29 -9.45 6.94 1.91
CA GLN A 29 -9.90 8.05 1.07
C GLN A 29 -9.43 9.42 1.57
N ASN A 30 -9.20 9.59 2.87
CA ASN A 30 -8.59 10.80 3.41
C ASN A 30 -7.10 10.84 3.05
N TYR A 31 -6.39 9.72 3.11
CA TYR A 31 -5.00 9.64 2.65
C TYR A 31 -4.84 10.01 1.17
N ASP A 32 -5.82 9.67 0.33
CA ASP A 32 -5.91 10.15 -1.06
C ASP A 32 -6.06 11.68 -1.15
N LYS A 33 -6.94 12.26 -0.33
CA LYS A 33 -7.15 13.72 -0.28
C LYS A 33 -5.95 14.48 0.29
N GLU A 34 -5.25 13.90 1.24
CA GLU A 34 -4.08 14.46 1.91
C GLU A 34 -2.79 14.24 1.10
N GLY A 35 -2.82 13.45 0.03
CA GLY A 35 -1.65 13.14 -0.79
C GLY A 35 -0.67 12.14 -0.14
N ILE A 36 -1.09 11.45 0.92
CA ILE A 36 -0.30 10.41 1.60
C ILE A 36 -0.24 9.14 0.74
N LEU A 37 -1.34 8.81 0.07
CA LEU A 37 -1.45 7.69 -0.87
C LEU A 37 -1.98 8.21 -2.20
N CYS A 38 -1.21 8.06 -3.27
CA CYS A 38 -1.64 8.47 -4.61
C CYS A 38 -2.55 7.41 -5.24
N PHE A 39 -3.86 7.67 -5.28
CA PHE A 39 -4.79 6.87 -6.08
C PHE A 39 -4.96 7.49 -7.47
N GLU A 40 -4.80 6.66 -8.49
CA GLU A 40 -5.15 7.01 -9.85
C GLU A 40 -6.64 6.76 -10.09
N ARG A 41 -7.25 7.57 -10.95
CA ARG A 41 -8.63 7.35 -11.40
C ARG A 41 -8.60 6.53 -12.69
N SER A 42 -9.27 5.39 -12.68
CA SER A 42 -9.54 4.62 -13.89
C SER A 42 -10.54 5.37 -14.79
N GLU A 43 -10.64 5.00 -16.07
CA GLU A 43 -11.63 5.50 -17.04
C GLU A 43 -13.07 5.48 -16.50
N LYS A 44 -13.39 4.52 -15.63
CA LYS A 44 -14.69 4.42 -14.94
C LYS A 44 -14.79 5.25 -13.66
N ASN A 45 -13.92 6.24 -13.46
CA ASN A 45 -13.81 7.12 -12.29
C ASN A 45 -13.63 6.37 -10.95
N ARG A 46 -13.01 5.18 -10.99
CA ARG A 46 -12.72 4.37 -9.79
C ARG A 46 -11.31 4.65 -9.29
N ARG A 47 -11.15 4.86 -7.98
CA ARG A 47 -9.84 4.99 -7.32
C ARG A 47 -9.12 3.64 -7.32
N LEU A 48 -7.90 3.62 -7.84
CA LEU A 48 -7.01 2.47 -7.84
C LEU A 48 -5.61 2.91 -7.45
N ILE A 49 -4.94 2.15 -6.58
CA ILE A 49 -3.53 2.36 -6.28
C ILE A 49 -2.69 1.29 -6.96
N LYS A 50 -1.56 1.69 -7.54
CA LYS A 50 -0.56 0.77 -8.08
C LYS A 50 0.12 0.02 -6.93
N LYS A 51 0.42 -1.25 -7.15
CA LYS A 51 1.17 -2.09 -6.20
C LYS A 51 2.44 -1.38 -5.71
N GLN A 52 3.21 -0.80 -6.61
CA GLN A 52 4.48 -0.14 -6.27
C GLN A 52 4.29 1.02 -5.28
N GLU A 53 3.28 1.86 -5.48
CA GLU A 53 2.96 2.97 -4.58
C GLU A 53 2.48 2.48 -3.21
N LEU A 54 1.68 1.41 -3.20
CA LEU A 54 1.26 0.78 -1.95
C LEU A 54 2.45 0.19 -1.18
N LEU A 55 3.39 -0.48 -1.86
CA LEU A 55 4.59 -1.03 -1.25
C LEU A 55 5.48 0.08 -0.69
N LYS A 56 5.69 1.18 -1.43
CA LYS A 56 6.44 2.36 -0.93
C LYS A 56 5.83 2.91 0.36
N TYR A 57 4.50 2.99 0.43
CA TYR A 57 3.82 3.44 1.64
C TYR A 57 4.00 2.48 2.82
N LEU A 58 3.91 1.17 2.58
CA LEU A 58 4.14 0.17 3.63
C LEU A 58 5.59 0.17 4.12
N ASP A 59 6.54 0.40 3.21
CA ASP A 59 7.98 0.52 3.50
C ASP A 59 8.25 1.76 4.37
N SER A 60 7.67 2.92 4.04
CA SER A 60 7.81 4.14 4.85
C SER A 60 7.21 3.99 6.25
N LYS A 61 6.15 3.19 6.40
CA LYS A 61 5.56 2.82 7.70
C LYS A 61 6.30 1.70 8.43
N HIS A 62 7.41 1.18 7.89
CA HIS A 62 8.17 0.04 8.44
C HIS A 62 7.30 -1.22 8.63
N MET A 63 6.22 -1.35 7.85
CA MET A 63 5.27 -2.46 7.90
C MET A 63 5.58 -3.54 6.86
N LEU A 64 6.50 -3.26 5.94
CA LEU A 64 6.92 -4.16 4.88
C LEU A 64 8.15 -4.94 5.35
N TYR A 65 8.03 -6.27 5.44
CA TYR A 65 9.15 -7.11 5.79
C TYR A 65 9.96 -7.39 4.52
N LYS A 66 10.93 -6.51 4.23
CA LYS A 66 12.01 -6.88 3.33
C LYS A 66 12.85 -7.87 4.10
N THR A 67 12.90 -9.11 3.63
CA THR A 67 13.93 -10.06 4.06
C THR A 67 15.27 -9.57 3.51
N SER A 68 15.72 -8.38 3.93
CA SER A 68 17.14 -8.11 3.99
C SER A 68 17.64 -9.06 5.06
N VAL A 69 18.16 -10.18 4.60
CA VAL A 69 19.26 -10.86 5.29
C VAL A 69 20.37 -9.82 5.40
N THR A 70 20.23 -8.85 6.30
CA THR A 70 21.36 -8.06 6.76
C THR A 70 22.03 -8.95 7.77
N GLN A 71 22.91 -9.79 7.24
CA GLN A 71 23.97 -10.40 8.02
C GLN A 71 24.67 -9.29 8.80
N LYS A 72 24.88 -9.58 10.08
CA LYS A 72 25.80 -8.88 10.99
C LYS A 72 27.09 -8.44 10.30
N THR A 73 27.53 -7.22 10.57
CA THR A 73 28.94 -6.82 10.85
C THR A 73 28.88 -5.34 11.26
N ALA A 74 29.43 -4.85 12.36
CA ALA A 74 30.48 -5.33 13.27
C ALA A 74 30.16 -4.92 14.72
#